data_AF-A0A5C7WEB2-F1
#
_entry.id   AF-A0A5C7WEB2-F1
#
_cell.length_a   1.000
_cell.length_b   1.000
_cell.length_c   1.000
_cell.angle_alpha   90.00
_cell.angle_beta   90.00
_cell.angle_gamma   90.00
#
_symmetry.space_group_name_H-M   'P 1'
#
loop_
_entity.id
_entity.type
_entity.pdbx_description
1 polymer ?
#
loop_
_entity_poly.entity_id
_entity_poly.type
_entity_poly.pdbx_seq_one_letter_code
_entity_poly.pdbx_strand_id
1 'polypeptide(L)'
;MKAQTWLNGWLAVALLSMSGSVLAEGSAGKFPEDEQGFVDAVGKLNRSQLVALLGEPARAEDVKLKDSGRVVASIWHYHNINKDAQGAYYQTTELDLIDDQVSVVVFLNNDGSDNSSGQSYEVQPNPADL
;
A
#
# COMPACT_ATOMS: atom_id res chain seq x y z
N MET A 1 -4.48 16.75 -69.63
CA MET A 1 -4.05 18.15 -69.38
C MET A 1 -4.46 18.53 -67.98
N LYS A 2 -3.60 19.27 -67.28
CA LYS A 2 -3.50 19.43 -65.81
C LYS A 2 -4.54 20.41 -65.24
N ALA A 3 -4.94 20.20 -63.97
CA ALA A 3 -5.06 21.27 -62.97
C ALA A 3 -5.04 20.68 -61.54
N GLN A 4 -3.93 20.89 -60.84
CA GLN A 4 -3.81 20.85 -59.37
C GLN A 4 -4.31 22.19 -58.81
N THR A 5 -4.97 22.17 -57.65
CA THR A 5 -4.79 23.10 -56.51
C THR A 5 -5.84 22.81 -55.43
N TRP A 6 -5.66 22.92 -54.11
CA TRP A 6 -4.54 23.13 -53.18
C TRP A 6 -5.12 22.76 -51.78
N LEU A 7 -4.33 22.15 -50.88
CA LEU A 7 -4.69 21.96 -49.46
C LEU A 7 -4.65 23.32 -48.72
N ASN A 8 -5.55 23.52 -47.75
CA ASN A 8 -5.26 24.15 -46.43
C ASN A 8 -6.53 24.34 -45.56
N GLY A 9 -6.39 24.08 -44.26
CA GLY A 9 -7.28 24.58 -43.18
C GLY A 9 -7.67 23.48 -42.17
N TRP A 10 -6.77 23.07 -41.26
CA TRP A 10 -6.70 23.53 -39.86
C TRP A 10 -8.06 23.49 -39.14
N LEU A 11 -8.30 22.45 -38.32
CA LEU A 11 -9.32 22.51 -37.27
C LEU A 11 -8.74 21.98 -35.95
N ALA A 12 -8.90 22.83 -34.94
CA ALA A 12 -8.21 22.81 -33.66
C ALA A 12 -8.60 21.62 -32.77
N VAL A 13 -7.60 21.13 -32.03
CA VAL A 13 -7.72 20.23 -30.89
C VAL A 13 -8.38 20.98 -29.74
N ALA A 14 -9.55 20.54 -29.29
CA ALA A 14 -10.15 20.97 -28.02
C ALA A 14 -9.73 19.97 -26.93
N LEU A 15 -8.77 20.39 -26.09
CA LEU A 15 -8.37 19.71 -24.87
C LEU A 15 -9.53 19.78 -23.85
N LEU A 16 -10.13 18.64 -23.50
CA LEU A 16 -10.99 18.55 -22.33
C LEU A 16 -10.11 18.71 -21.07
N SER A 17 -10.35 19.79 -20.33
CA SER A 17 -9.78 20.05 -19.01
C SER A 17 -10.24 18.97 -18.03
N MET A 18 -9.33 18.08 -17.65
CA MET A 18 -9.49 17.22 -16.48
C MET A 18 -9.36 18.10 -15.24
N SER A 19 -10.47 18.34 -14.55
CA SER A 19 -10.47 18.91 -13.20
C SER A 19 -9.81 17.91 -12.26
N GLY A 20 -8.51 18.05 -12.04
CA GLY A 20 -7.83 17.37 -10.95
C GLY A 20 -8.33 17.95 -9.64
N SER A 21 -9.06 17.15 -8.86
CA SER A 21 -9.27 17.43 -7.45
C SER A 21 -7.90 17.42 -6.77
N VAL A 22 -7.38 18.60 -6.43
CA VAL A 22 -6.28 18.73 -5.49
C VAL A 22 -6.83 18.30 -4.14
N LEU A 23 -6.62 17.03 -3.79
CA LEU A 23 -6.75 16.61 -2.40
C LEU A 23 -5.65 17.33 -1.64
N ALA A 24 -6.09 18.19 -0.72
CA ALA A 24 -5.24 18.89 0.21
C ALA A 24 -4.30 17.88 0.88
N GLU A 25 -3.00 18.03 0.65
CA GLU A 25 -1.95 17.41 1.45
C GLU A 25 -2.09 17.95 2.88
N GLY A 26 -2.91 17.27 3.67
CA GLY A 26 -2.94 17.41 5.11
C GLY A 26 -1.53 17.10 5.61
N SER A 27 -0.98 18.06 6.35
CA SER A 27 0.34 18.01 6.98
C SER A 27 0.40 16.86 8.01
N ALA A 28 0.51 15.63 7.54
CA ALA A 28 0.84 14.46 8.34
C ALA A 28 2.37 14.33 8.34
N GLY A 29 2.97 14.26 9.53
CA GLY A 29 4.35 13.79 9.62
C GLY A 29 4.48 12.46 8.88
N LYS A 30 5.61 12.27 8.19
CA LYS A 30 5.89 11.04 7.46
C LYS A 30 5.67 9.82 8.38
N PHE A 31 4.91 8.83 7.90
CA PHE A 31 4.68 7.58 8.63
C PHE A 31 6.03 6.93 8.99
N PRO A 32 6.19 6.32 10.18
CA PRO A 32 7.49 5.78 10.60
C PRO A 32 8.03 4.76 9.59
N GLU A 33 9.30 4.90 9.22
CA GLU A 33 9.96 3.94 8.33
C GLU A 33 10.85 2.95 9.09
N ASP A 34 11.24 3.26 10.32
CA ASP A 34 11.99 2.34 11.17
C ASP A 34 11.09 1.21 11.68
N GLU A 35 11.70 0.05 11.94
CA GLU A 35 10.99 -1.19 12.26
C GLU A 35 10.03 -1.03 13.45
N GLN A 36 10.53 -0.57 14.59
CA GLN A 36 9.72 -0.51 15.81
C GLN A 36 8.66 0.59 15.73
N GLY A 37 9.01 1.78 15.23
CA GLY A 37 8.04 2.86 15.03
C GLY A 37 6.92 2.46 14.07
N PHE A 38 7.25 1.68 13.04
CA PHE A 38 6.27 1.17 12.10
C PHE A 38 5.35 0.13 12.74
N VAL A 39 5.91 -0.88 13.40
CA VAL A 39 5.16 -1.93 14.14
C VAL A 39 4.19 -1.30 15.13
N ASP A 40 4.65 -0.34 15.93
CA ASP A 40 3.84 0.36 16.94
C ASP A 40 2.73 1.21 16.32
N ALA A 41 2.95 1.75 15.11
CA ALA A 41 1.98 2.56 14.41
C ALA A 41 0.90 1.70 13.75
N VAL A 42 1.29 0.67 12.97
CA VAL A 42 0.34 -0.18 12.24
C VAL A 42 -0.54 -1.03 13.17
N GLY A 43 -0.04 -1.39 14.35
CA GLY A 43 -0.84 -2.14 15.33
C GLY A 43 -2.05 -1.40 15.90
N LYS A 44 -2.18 -0.10 15.63
CA LYS A 44 -3.32 0.74 16.05
C LYS A 44 -4.31 1.03 14.91
N LEU A 45 -4.04 0.49 13.72
CA LEU A 45 -4.78 0.83 12.50
C LEU A 45 -5.62 -0.34 12.04
N ASN A 46 -6.78 -0.02 11.48
CA ASN A 46 -7.58 -0.96 10.71
C ASN A 46 -7.24 -0.94 9.21
N ARG A 47 -7.79 -1.87 8.42
CA ARG A 47 -7.52 -1.97 6.96
C ARG A 47 -7.75 -0.66 6.23
N SER A 48 -8.86 0.01 6.49
CA SER A 48 -9.20 1.26 5.79
C SER A 48 -8.21 2.38 6.11
N GLN A 49 -7.71 2.44 7.34
CA GLN A 49 -6.71 3.41 7.77
C GLN A 49 -5.33 3.08 7.20
N LEU A 50 -4.97 1.79 7.14
CA LEU A 50 -3.74 1.34 6.49
C LEU A 50 -3.72 1.76 5.03
N VAL A 51 -4.80 1.50 4.27
CA VAL A 51 -4.90 1.90 2.86
C VAL A 51 -4.83 3.43 2.69
N ALA A 52 -5.47 4.19 3.59
CA ALA A 52 -5.41 5.65 3.54
C ALA A 52 -3.99 6.21 3.78
N LEU A 53 -3.17 5.52 4.59
CA LEU A 53 -1.83 5.98 4.98
C LEU A 53 -0.71 5.42 4.11
N LEU A 54 -0.80 4.14 3.74
CA LEU A 54 0.23 3.38 3.02
C LEU A 54 -0.10 3.20 1.53
N GLY A 55 -1.35 3.46 1.12
CA GLY A 55 -1.87 3.07 -0.19
C GLY A 55 -2.35 1.62 -0.23
N GLU A 56 -2.79 1.18 -1.40
CA GLU A 56 -3.14 -0.23 -1.63
C GLU A 56 -1.90 -1.12 -1.54
N PRO A 57 -2.00 -2.35 -1.00
CA PRO A 57 -0.89 -3.29 -1.01
C PRO A 57 -0.54 -3.71 -2.44
N ALA A 58 0.75 -3.96 -2.69
CA ALA A 58 1.22 -4.47 -3.97
C ALA A 58 0.70 -5.89 -4.24
N ARG A 59 0.50 -6.67 -3.16
CA ARG A 59 -0.13 -8.00 -3.18
C ARG A 59 -0.98 -8.20 -1.93
N ALA A 60 -2.16 -8.79 -2.09
CA ALA A 60 -3.03 -9.18 -0.99
C ALA A 60 -3.52 -10.62 -1.21
N GLU A 61 -3.34 -11.46 -0.19
CA GLU A 61 -3.77 -12.85 -0.18
C GLU A 61 -4.84 -13.04 0.90
N ASP A 62 -6.09 -13.27 0.50
CA ASP A 62 -7.24 -13.30 1.41
C ASP A 62 -7.67 -14.71 1.79
N VAL A 63 -7.94 -14.91 3.08
CA VAL A 63 -8.65 -16.08 3.61
C VAL A 63 -10.11 -15.73 3.82
N LYS A 64 -11.00 -16.43 3.12
CA LYS A 64 -12.46 -16.18 3.14
C LYS A 64 -13.23 -17.34 3.75
N LEU A 65 -14.25 -17.02 4.55
CA LEU A 65 -15.22 -18.00 5.03
C LEU A 65 -16.05 -18.53 3.85
N LYS A 66 -16.24 -19.84 3.78
CA LYS A 66 -16.94 -20.50 2.65
C LYS A 66 -18.42 -20.14 2.55
N ASP A 67 -19.06 -19.85 3.67
CA ASP A 67 -20.50 -19.63 3.79
C ASP A 67 -20.92 -18.19 3.48
N SER A 68 -20.10 -17.22 3.90
CA SER A 68 -20.39 -15.79 3.81
C SER A 68 -19.51 -15.06 2.80
N GLY A 69 -18.39 -15.65 2.39
CA GLY A 69 -17.37 -14.97 1.58
C GLY A 69 -16.60 -13.89 2.34
N ARG A 70 -16.86 -13.71 3.64
CA ARG A 70 -16.19 -12.71 4.49
C ARG A 70 -14.71 -13.04 4.61
N VAL A 71 -13.86 -12.04 4.39
CA VAL A 71 -12.42 -12.11 4.65
C VAL A 71 -12.19 -12.11 6.17
N VAL A 72 -11.45 -13.08 6.68
CA VAL A 72 -11.13 -13.23 8.11
C VAL A 72 -9.64 -13.17 8.41
N ALA A 73 -8.80 -13.32 7.38
CA ALA A 73 -7.38 -13.02 7.44
C ALA A 73 -6.90 -12.56 6.07
N SER A 74 -5.85 -11.75 6.05
CA SER A 74 -5.15 -11.41 4.80
C SER A 74 -3.67 -11.28 5.06
N ILE A 75 -2.85 -11.62 4.06
CA ILE A 75 -1.43 -11.29 4.02
C ILE A 75 -1.26 -10.16 3.01
N TRP A 76 -0.72 -9.02 3.44
CA TRP A 76 -0.52 -7.85 2.60
C TRP A 76 0.97 -7.54 2.43
N HIS A 77 1.40 -7.32 1.19
CA HIS A 77 2.78 -6.92 0.88
C HIS A 77 2.86 -5.50 0.38
N TYR A 78 3.79 -4.76 0.97
CA TYR A 78 4.22 -3.44 0.53
C TYR A 78 5.70 -3.49 0.17
N HIS A 79 6.14 -2.63 -0.75
CA HIS A 79 7.52 -2.62 -1.21
C HIS A 79 8.24 -1.32 -0.87
N ASN A 80 9.45 -1.44 -0.32
CA ASN A 80 10.35 -0.31 -0.06
C ASN A 80 9.74 0.80 0.81
N ILE A 81 8.97 0.42 1.83
CA ILE A 81 8.34 1.38 2.77
C ILE A 81 9.05 1.46 4.13
N ASN A 82 9.85 0.46 4.48
CA ASN A 82 10.56 0.40 5.76
C ASN A 82 12.07 0.25 5.58
N LYS A 83 12.83 0.72 6.57
CA LYS A 83 14.29 0.68 6.60
C LYS A 83 14.81 -0.12 7.78
N ASP A 84 15.93 -0.79 7.56
CA ASP A 84 16.72 -1.39 8.62
C ASP A 84 17.49 -0.32 9.43
N ALA A 85 18.19 -0.76 10.49
CA ALA A 85 19.00 0.10 11.33
C ALA A 85 20.19 0.77 10.60
N GLN A 86 20.56 0.29 9.42
CA GLN A 86 21.59 0.88 8.55
C GLN A 86 21.00 1.89 7.54
N GLY A 87 19.67 2.02 7.49
CA GLY A 87 18.94 2.91 6.60
C GLY A 87 18.66 2.33 5.21
N ALA A 88 18.97 1.05 4.96
CA ALA A 88 18.62 0.39 3.72
C ALA A 88 17.15 -0.04 3.73
N TYR A 89 16.46 0.09 2.60
CA TYR A 89 15.07 -0.34 2.52
C TYR A 89 14.97 -1.86 2.47
N TYR A 90 14.00 -2.39 3.22
CA TYR A 90 13.47 -3.72 2.99
C TYR A 90 12.76 -3.77 1.64
N GLN A 91 12.98 -4.83 0.88
CA GLN A 91 12.31 -5.01 -0.42
C GLN A 91 10.81 -5.24 -0.23
N THR A 92 10.44 -5.97 0.82
CA THR A 92 9.04 -6.23 1.16
C THR A 92 8.80 -6.07 2.65
N THR A 93 7.71 -5.38 2.99
CA THR A 93 7.09 -5.42 4.33
C THR A 93 5.79 -6.20 4.20
N GLU A 94 5.67 -7.27 4.96
CA GLU A 94 4.47 -8.09 5.08
C GLU A 94 3.68 -7.67 6.32
N LEU A 95 2.37 -7.53 6.15
CA LEU A 95 1.41 -7.41 7.25
C LEU A 95 0.49 -8.62 7.22
N ASP A 96 0.51 -9.41 8.29
CA ASP A 96 -0.52 -10.43 8.51
C ASP A 96 -1.67 -9.78 9.27
N LEU A 97 -2.84 -9.77 8.66
CA LEU A 97 -4.05 -9.22 9.24
C LEU A 97 -4.97 -10.35 9.67
N ILE A 98 -5.50 -10.25 10.89
CA ILE A 98 -6.60 -11.08 11.39
C ILE A 98 -7.81 -10.16 11.59
N ASP A 99 -8.94 -10.57 11.01
CA ASP A 99 -10.10 -9.71 10.81
C ASP A 99 -9.68 -8.36 10.19
N ASP A 100 -9.74 -7.27 10.95
CA ASP A 100 -9.47 -5.90 10.49
C ASP A 100 -8.20 -5.30 11.10
N GLN A 101 -7.38 -6.07 11.83
CA GLN A 101 -6.20 -5.58 12.54
C GLN A 101 -4.93 -6.32 12.14
N VAL A 102 -3.78 -5.64 12.24
CA VAL A 102 -2.46 -6.25 12.04
C VAL A 102 -2.10 -7.11 13.24
N SER A 103 -1.74 -8.37 12.99
CA SER A 103 -1.28 -9.33 13.99
C SER A 103 0.22 -9.56 13.93
N VAL A 104 0.83 -9.54 12.75
CA VAL A 104 2.27 -9.74 12.55
C VAL A 104 2.78 -8.77 11.50
N VAL A 105 4.00 -8.28 11.70
CA VAL A 105 4.77 -7.55 10.69
C VAL A 105 6.03 -8.35 10.38
N VAL A 106 6.35 -8.55 9.09
CA VAL A 106 7.60 -9.18 8.67
C VAL A 106 8.35 -8.28 7.70
N PHE A 107 9.62 -8.02 7.98
CA PHE A 107 10.52 -7.32 7.08
C PHE A 107 11.38 -8.30 6.29
N LEU A 108 11.35 -8.18 4.97
CA LEU A 108 11.92 -9.13 4.03
C LEU A 108 12.87 -8.43 3.05
N ASN A 109 14.01 -9.07 2.82
CA ASN A 109 15.02 -8.65 1.83
C ASN A 109 14.85 -9.40 0.49
N ASN A 110 13.62 -9.77 0.16
CA ASN A 110 13.22 -10.42 -1.09
C ASN A 110 11.87 -9.86 -1.59
N ASP A 111 11.33 -10.47 -2.63
CA ASP A 111 10.05 -10.12 -3.27
C ASP A 111 8.79 -10.58 -2.52
N GLY A 112 8.92 -10.97 -1.24
CA GLY A 112 7.81 -11.52 -0.46
C GLY A 112 7.56 -12.99 -0.74
N SER A 113 8.56 -13.75 -1.19
CA SER A 113 8.47 -15.20 -1.32
C SER A 113 8.90 -15.90 -0.01
N ASP A 114 8.24 -17.02 0.33
CA ASP A 114 8.42 -17.79 1.59
C ASP A 114 9.80 -18.46 1.77
N ASN A 115 10.72 -18.22 0.85
CA ASN A 115 12.01 -18.89 0.75
C ASN A 115 13.14 -18.20 1.53
N SER A 116 12.84 -17.15 2.33
CA SER A 116 13.84 -16.42 3.10
C SER A 116 13.45 -16.18 4.56
N SER A 117 14.46 -15.96 5.42
CA SER A 117 14.28 -15.58 6.82
C SER A 117 14.06 -14.06 6.92
N GLY A 118 12.83 -13.64 7.27
CA GLY A 118 12.50 -12.25 7.60
C GLY A 118 12.72 -11.91 9.08
N GLN A 119 12.72 -10.62 9.40
CA GLN A 119 12.58 -10.14 10.78
C GLN A 119 11.09 -10.01 11.10
N SER A 120 10.59 -10.79 12.05
CA SER A 120 9.15 -10.87 12.38
C SER A 120 8.86 -10.28 13.75
N TYR A 121 7.76 -9.53 13.83
CA TYR A 121 7.30 -8.85 15.03
C TYR A 121 5.83 -9.19 15.24
N GLU A 122 5.51 -9.83 16.36
CA GLU A 122 4.14 -9.96 16.82
C GLU A 122 3.62 -8.58 17.25
N VAL A 123 2.46 -8.22 16.72
CA VAL A 123 1.75 -7.02 17.17
C VAL A 123 0.89 -7.43 18.35
N GLN A 124 1.27 -6.98 19.54
CA GLN A 124 0.46 -7.26 20.71
C GLN A 124 -0.89 -6.53 20.62
N PRO A 125 -2.02 -7.24 20.82
CA PRO A 125 -3.31 -6.57 20.91
C PRO A 125 -3.27 -5.58 22.07
N ASN A 126 -3.79 -4.38 21.83
CA ASN A 126 -3.95 -3.40 22.89
C ASN A 126 -4.91 -4.00 23.95
N PRO A 127 -4.51 -4.12 25.23
CA PRO A 127 -5.34 -4.74 26.26
C PRO A 127 -6.69 -4.07 26.48
N ALA A 128 -6.87 -2.83 26.00
CA ALA A 128 -8.13 -2.11 26.06
C ALA A 128 -9.15 -2.53 24.98
N ASP A 129 -8.73 -3.34 24.00
CA ASP A 129 -9.58 -3.87 22.92
C ASP A 129 -10.04 -5.32 23.17
N LEU A 130 -9.71 -5.88 24.35
CA LEU A 130 -10.15 -7.21 24.87
C LEU A 130 -11.22 -7.05 25.97
#